data_AF-A0A9J9FYI1-F1
#
_entry.id   AF-A0A9J9FYI1-F1
#
_cell.length_a   1.000
_cell.length_b   1.000
_cell.length_c   1.000
_cell.angle_alpha   90.00
_cell.angle_beta   90.00
_cell.angle_gamma   90.00
#
_symmetry.space_group_name_H-M   'P 1'
#
loop_
_entity.id
_entity.type
_entity.pdbx_description
1 polymer ?
#
loop_
_entity_poly.entity_id
_entity_poly.type
_entity_poly.pdbx_seq_one_letter_code
_entity_poly.pdbx_strand_id
1 'polypeptide(L)'
;MTALRTQPNGHRRRTRHGAPWTSLPKLRPAQQALLCDWLRADAAERQWQSLLDIAGAQPLEALGIARFAPLLWLGGSLTLNTPGGCIDVAAAGLCGLPTRLFGAPARVRAPRRYWLIENRASFERQALAAAPGTCVVWLPGQPPQSWREAMQWLLQQAPAPADVSCDPDPAGVAIALAAGALWHAVDLPWQAHRMQPQDWGAAPRLPLSAHDHAWLQRLQADPDLPATLRTLCTALQTQGHKAEQEFWL
;
A
#
# COMPACT_ATOMS: atom_id res chain seq x y z
N MET A 1 21.47 30.32 -9.92
CA MET A 1 21.61 28.85 -9.72
C MET A 1 22.09 28.62 -8.30
N THR A 2 21.19 28.28 -7.38
CA THR A 2 21.53 28.14 -5.96
C THR A 2 21.84 26.67 -5.68
N ALA A 3 23.10 26.37 -5.37
CA ALA A 3 23.58 25.00 -5.14
C ALA A 3 22.94 24.41 -3.87
N LEU A 4 22.24 23.29 -4.01
CA LEU A 4 21.70 22.51 -2.91
C LEU A 4 22.86 21.84 -2.16
N ARG A 5 23.01 22.13 -0.86
CA ARG A 5 23.93 21.40 0.02
C ARG A 5 23.19 20.37 0.84
N THR A 6 23.66 19.14 0.80
CA THR A 6 23.23 18.06 1.69
C THR A 6 24.15 18.01 2.91
N GLN A 7 23.58 18.11 4.11
CA GLN A 7 24.27 17.73 5.34
C GLN A 7 23.66 16.43 5.88
N PRO A 8 24.48 15.49 6.38
CA PRO A 8 23.98 14.31 7.06
C PRO A 8 23.52 14.71 8.47
N ASN A 9 22.31 14.30 8.86
CA ASN A 9 21.88 14.35 10.25
C ASN A 9 21.97 12.93 10.87
N GLY A 10 22.20 12.85 12.18
CA GLY A 10 22.63 11.66 12.94
C GLY A 10 21.77 10.38 12.83
N HIS A 11 20.64 10.42 12.12
CA HIS A 11 19.72 9.28 11.90
C HIS A 11 19.62 8.83 10.43
N ARG A 12 20.63 9.07 9.59
CA ARG A 12 20.64 8.69 8.15
C ARG A 12 19.46 9.25 7.31
N ARG A 13 18.65 10.18 7.82
CA ARG A 13 17.73 10.97 6.99
C ARG A 13 18.48 12.13 6.36
N ARG A 14 18.56 12.15 5.02
CA ARG A 14 19.03 13.29 4.23
C ARG A 14 17.86 14.27 4.04
N THR A 15 17.76 15.29 4.89
CA THR A 15 16.91 16.45 4.61
C THR A 15 17.62 17.39 3.66
N ARG A 16 17.04 17.65 2.49
CA ARG A 16 17.49 18.72 1.60
C ARG A 16 17.06 20.05 2.22
N HIS A 17 18.01 20.82 2.73
CA HIS A 17 17.77 22.20 3.12
C HIS A 17 17.97 23.09 1.89
N GLY A 18 16.87 23.58 1.32
CA GLY A 18 16.91 24.76 0.46
C GLY A 18 17.07 26.03 1.28
N ALA A 19 17.36 27.15 0.64
CA ALA A 19 17.20 28.44 1.30
C ALA A 19 15.78 28.54 1.89
N PRO A 20 15.60 29.10 3.10
CA PRO A 20 14.27 29.37 3.63
C PRO A 20 13.49 30.15 2.57
N TRP A 21 12.22 29.78 2.37
CA TRP A 21 11.35 30.46 1.43
C TRP A 21 11.29 31.93 1.85
N THR A 22 11.89 32.82 1.07
CA THR A 22 11.86 34.27 1.33
C THR A 22 10.47 34.85 1.14
N SER A 23 9.63 34.15 0.38
CA SER A 23 8.18 34.32 0.34
C SER A 23 7.55 33.02 -0.15
N LEU A 24 6.34 32.73 0.33
CA LEU A 24 5.52 31.69 -0.29
C LEU A 24 5.10 32.16 -1.69
N PRO A 25 5.00 31.26 -2.67
CA PRO A 25 4.55 31.63 -4.01
C PRO A 25 3.12 32.13 -3.88
N LYS A 26 2.76 33.19 -4.62
CA LYS A 26 1.38 33.68 -4.64
C LYS A 26 0.47 32.55 -5.12
N LEU A 27 -0.35 32.03 -4.21
CA LEU A 27 -1.36 31.05 -4.52
C LEU A 27 -2.44 31.70 -5.37
N ARG A 28 -2.95 30.98 -6.37
CA ARG A 28 -4.16 31.40 -7.07
C ARG A 28 -5.34 31.38 -6.07
N PRO A 29 -6.37 32.21 -6.25
CA PRO A 29 -7.49 32.29 -5.31
C PRO A 29 -8.11 30.93 -4.96
N ALA A 30 -8.23 30.03 -5.94
CA ALA A 30 -8.74 28.68 -5.73
C ALA A 30 -7.80 27.78 -4.90
N GLN A 31 -6.48 27.92 -5.07
CA GLN A 31 -5.49 27.19 -4.27
C GLN A 31 -5.47 27.71 -2.82
N GLN A 32 -5.64 29.02 -2.63
CA GLN A 32 -5.72 29.64 -1.32
C GLN A 32 -6.99 29.20 -0.57
N ALA A 33 -8.14 29.17 -1.24
CA ALA A 33 -9.40 28.70 -0.66
C ALA A 33 -9.28 27.24 -0.17
N LEU A 34 -8.79 26.35 -1.03
CA LEU A 34 -8.56 24.94 -0.70
C LEU A 34 -7.62 24.77 0.51
N LEU A 35 -6.51 25.52 0.55
CA LEU A 35 -5.58 25.47 1.67
C LEU A 35 -6.22 26.00 2.96
N CYS A 36 -7.02 27.07 2.89
CA CYS A 36 -7.73 27.60 4.04
C CYS A 36 -8.80 26.63 4.57
N ASP A 37 -9.44 25.84 3.70
CA ASP A 37 -10.37 24.78 4.11
C ASP A 37 -9.62 23.62 4.78
N TRP A 38 -8.49 23.18 4.22
CA TRP A 38 -7.65 22.14 4.81
C TRP A 38 -7.00 22.57 6.13
N LEU A 39 -6.60 23.84 6.26
CA LEU A 39 -6.05 24.39 7.51
C LEU A 39 -7.09 24.49 8.63
N ARG A 40 -8.39 24.51 8.30
CA ARG A 40 -9.49 24.49 9.27
C ARG A 40 -9.74 23.09 9.87
N ALA A 41 -9.22 22.04 9.25
CA ALA A 41 -9.26 20.68 9.80
C ALA A 41 -8.27 20.52 10.98
N ASP A 42 -8.55 19.57 11.87
CA ASP A 42 -7.70 19.30 13.03
C ASP A 42 -6.27 18.94 12.60
N ALA A 43 -5.28 19.33 13.41
CA ALA A 43 -3.88 19.12 13.09
C ALA A 43 -3.49 17.65 12.88
N ALA A 44 -4.17 16.71 13.56
CA ALA A 44 -3.98 15.27 13.40
C ALA A 44 -4.57 14.72 12.08
N GLU A 45 -5.53 15.45 11.49
CA GLU A 45 -6.25 15.07 10.27
C GLU A 45 -5.66 15.74 9.01
N ARG A 46 -4.72 16.67 9.16
CA ARG A 46 -4.01 17.34 8.06
C ARG A 46 -2.96 16.43 7.43
N GLN A 47 -3.45 15.42 6.70
CA GLN A 47 -2.65 14.53 5.86
C GLN A 47 -2.78 14.92 4.38
N TRP A 48 -1.85 14.43 3.55
CA TRP A 48 -1.96 14.63 2.10
C TRP A 48 -3.28 14.07 1.55
N GLN A 49 -3.76 12.95 2.10
CA GLN A 49 -5.01 12.34 1.67
C GLN A 49 -6.23 13.21 1.98
N SER A 50 -6.31 13.84 3.16
CA SER A 50 -7.44 14.73 3.48
C SER A 50 -7.46 15.99 2.61
N LEU A 51 -6.29 16.49 2.18
CA LEU A 51 -6.21 17.55 1.19
C LEU A 51 -6.76 17.09 -0.17
N LEU A 52 -6.47 15.86 -0.59
CA LEU A 52 -7.03 15.27 -1.81
C LEU A 52 -8.54 15.08 -1.72
N ASP A 53 -9.05 14.69 -0.55
CA ASP A 53 -10.47 14.46 -0.31
C ASP A 53 -11.27 15.78 -0.35
N ILE A 54 -10.76 16.86 0.28
CA ILE A 54 -11.36 18.21 0.18
C ILE A 54 -11.30 18.71 -1.27
N ALA A 55 -10.17 18.46 -1.95
CA ALA A 55 -10.05 18.79 -3.35
C ALA A 55 -10.97 17.96 -4.25
N GLY A 56 -11.60 16.88 -3.78
CA GLY A 56 -12.62 16.14 -4.53
C GLY A 56 -13.79 17.00 -5.03
N ALA A 57 -14.04 18.17 -4.41
CA ALA A 57 -15.02 19.16 -4.85
C ALA A 57 -14.51 20.13 -5.95
N GLN A 58 -13.21 20.22 -6.20
CA GLN A 58 -12.60 21.02 -7.28
C GLN A 58 -11.49 20.24 -8.02
N PRO A 59 -11.54 20.09 -9.36
CA PRO A 59 -10.52 19.32 -10.08
C PRO A 59 -9.11 19.84 -9.79
N LEU A 60 -8.27 19.05 -9.12
CA LEU A 60 -6.86 19.36 -8.85
C LEU A 60 -6.07 19.68 -10.13
N GLU A 61 -6.50 19.11 -11.26
CA GLU A 61 -5.99 19.39 -12.60
C GLU A 61 -6.23 20.84 -13.03
N ALA A 62 -7.38 21.44 -12.69
CA ALA A 62 -7.65 22.87 -12.90
C ALA A 62 -6.74 23.75 -12.02
N LEU A 63 -6.26 23.20 -10.89
CA LEU A 63 -5.27 23.80 -10.00
C LEU A 63 -3.82 23.51 -10.42
N GLY A 64 -3.60 22.98 -11.62
CA GLY A 64 -2.26 22.73 -12.19
C GLY A 64 -1.50 21.61 -11.47
N ILE A 65 -2.20 20.84 -10.62
CA ILE A 65 -1.65 19.70 -9.91
C ILE A 65 -2.00 18.48 -10.76
N ALA A 66 -1.11 18.14 -11.69
CA ALA A 66 -1.27 16.93 -12.48
C ALA A 66 -1.18 15.71 -11.54
N ARG A 67 -2.22 14.87 -11.54
CA ARG A 67 -2.15 13.58 -10.83
C ARG A 67 -1.14 12.69 -11.55
N PHE A 68 -0.17 12.16 -10.81
CA PHE A 68 0.64 11.06 -11.32
C PHE A 68 -0.28 9.92 -11.72
N ALA A 69 0.04 9.25 -12.83
CA ALA A 69 -0.69 8.05 -13.20
C ALA A 69 -0.60 7.05 -12.04
N PRO A 70 -1.74 6.55 -11.52
CA PRO A 70 -1.72 5.51 -10.49
C PRO A 70 -1.00 4.28 -11.05
N LEU A 71 -0.11 3.70 -10.24
CA LEU A 71 0.70 2.55 -10.63
C LEU A 71 0.34 1.33 -9.78
N LEU A 72 0.29 0.16 -10.42
CA LEU A 72 0.37 -1.13 -9.78
C LEU A 72 1.82 -1.61 -9.83
N TRP A 73 2.45 -1.79 -8.67
CA TRP A 73 3.83 -2.29 -8.58
C TRP A 73 3.84 -3.80 -8.47
N LEU A 74 4.60 -4.43 -9.35
CA LEU A 74 4.59 -5.86 -9.57
C LEU A 74 6.01 -6.42 -9.68
N GLY A 75 6.15 -7.71 -9.34
CA GLY A 75 7.33 -8.53 -9.59
C GLY A 75 6.96 -9.99 -9.77
N GLY A 76 7.94 -10.81 -10.18
CA GLY A 76 7.75 -12.23 -10.41
C GLY A 76 6.89 -12.55 -11.65
N SER A 77 6.11 -13.63 -11.58
CA SER A 77 5.45 -14.25 -12.73
C SER A 77 4.15 -13.55 -13.12
N LEU A 78 4.22 -12.62 -14.08
CA LEU A 78 3.06 -12.06 -14.76
C LEU A 78 3.43 -11.64 -16.19
N THR A 79 2.61 -11.99 -17.16
CA THR A 79 2.78 -11.53 -18.55
C THR A 79 1.51 -10.84 -19.01
N LEU A 80 1.64 -9.57 -19.42
CA LEU A 80 0.54 -8.76 -19.94
C LEU A 80 0.75 -8.52 -21.44
N ASN A 81 -0.16 -9.03 -22.25
CA ASN A 81 -0.20 -8.78 -23.69
C ASN A 81 -1.16 -7.62 -23.94
N THR A 82 -0.65 -6.55 -24.55
CA THR A 82 -1.40 -5.35 -24.93
C THR A 82 -1.34 -5.19 -26.46
N PRO A 83 -2.18 -4.33 -27.07
CA PRO A 83 -2.03 -4.00 -28.48
C PRO A 83 -0.65 -3.42 -28.85
N GLY A 84 0.01 -2.77 -27.88
CA GLY A 84 1.34 -2.18 -28.06
C GLY A 84 2.49 -3.17 -27.84
N GLY A 85 2.21 -4.42 -27.47
CA GLY A 85 3.22 -5.46 -27.25
C GLY A 85 3.05 -6.22 -25.93
N CYS A 86 4.05 -7.06 -25.65
CA CYS A 86 4.11 -7.92 -24.48
C CYS A 86 4.96 -7.29 -23.38
N ILE A 87 4.43 -7.25 -22.16
CA ILE A 87 5.13 -6.85 -20.94
C ILE A 87 5.32 -8.12 -20.11
N ASP A 88 6.57 -8.55 -19.99
CA ASP A 88 6.96 -9.65 -19.10
C ASP A 88 7.52 -9.07 -17.80
N VAL A 89 6.74 -9.18 -16.72
CA VAL A 89 7.13 -8.66 -15.40
C VAL A 89 8.31 -9.44 -14.82
N ALA A 90 8.42 -10.74 -15.11
CA ALA A 90 9.51 -11.56 -14.60
C ALA A 90 10.84 -11.14 -15.24
N ALA A 91 10.84 -10.84 -16.54
CA ALA A 91 12.01 -10.34 -17.25
C ALA A 91 12.46 -8.96 -16.76
N ALA A 92 11.54 -8.12 -16.31
CA ALA A 92 11.84 -6.82 -15.71
C ALA A 92 12.38 -6.92 -14.27
N GLY A 93 12.14 -8.04 -13.58
CA GLY A 93 12.40 -8.26 -12.15
C GLY A 93 11.38 -7.54 -11.26
N LEU A 94 11.26 -6.22 -11.43
CA LEU A 94 10.29 -5.37 -10.73
C LEU A 94 9.89 -4.18 -11.61
N CYS A 95 8.59 -3.90 -11.71
CA CYS A 95 8.11 -2.76 -12.50
C CYS A 95 6.81 -2.16 -11.94
N GLY A 96 6.62 -0.85 -12.17
CA GLY A 96 5.36 -0.16 -11.94
C GLY A 96 4.60 0.00 -13.26
N LEU A 97 3.39 -0.55 -13.34
CA LEU A 97 2.52 -0.44 -14.51
C LEU A 97 1.35 0.50 -14.22
N PRO A 98 1.03 1.47 -15.10
CA PRO A 98 -0.16 2.30 -14.93
C PRO A 98 -1.43 1.45 -14.78
N THR A 99 -2.27 1.73 -13.79
CA THR A 99 -3.45 0.90 -13.51
C THR A 99 -4.44 0.85 -14.69
N ARG A 100 -4.43 1.87 -15.55
CA ARG A 100 -5.20 1.91 -16.80
C ARG A 100 -4.83 0.81 -17.83
N LEU A 101 -3.69 0.12 -17.65
CA LEU A 101 -3.31 -1.01 -18.51
C LEU A 101 -4.10 -2.28 -18.18
N PHE A 102 -4.70 -2.37 -16.98
CA PHE A 102 -5.47 -3.52 -16.52
C PHE A 102 -6.94 -3.35 -16.93
N GLY A 103 -7.17 -3.54 -18.23
CA GLY A 103 -8.47 -3.38 -18.86
C GLY A 103 -8.44 -3.97 -20.27
N ALA A 104 -9.61 -4.10 -20.90
CA ALA A 104 -9.65 -4.47 -22.31
C ALA A 104 -8.93 -3.39 -23.16
N PRO A 105 -8.17 -3.78 -24.20
CA PRO A 105 -8.07 -5.11 -24.81
C PRO A 105 -6.89 -5.97 -24.31
N ALA A 106 -6.31 -5.69 -23.14
CA ALA A 106 -5.17 -6.45 -22.64
C ALA A 106 -5.56 -7.90 -22.28
N ARG A 107 -4.59 -8.82 -22.35
CA ARG A 107 -4.72 -10.21 -21.91
C ARG A 107 -3.59 -10.54 -20.96
N VAL A 108 -3.87 -11.33 -19.93
CA VAL A 108 -2.89 -11.68 -18.90
C VAL A 108 -2.79 -13.19 -18.77
N ARG A 109 -1.58 -13.70 -18.54
CA ARG A 109 -1.36 -15.10 -18.14
C ARG A 109 -1.42 -15.20 -16.62
N ALA A 110 -2.27 -16.10 -16.13
CA ALA A 110 -2.43 -16.31 -14.70
C ALA A 110 -1.14 -16.79 -14.02
N PRO A 111 -0.77 -16.20 -12.86
CA PRO A 111 0.21 -16.81 -11.98
C PRO A 111 -0.39 -18.06 -11.31
N ARG A 112 0.45 -18.85 -10.63
CA ARG A 112 -0.02 -19.87 -9.69
C ARG A 112 -0.54 -19.27 -8.39
N ARG A 113 -0.03 -18.09 -8.02
CA ARG A 113 -0.37 -17.39 -6.77
C ARG A 113 -0.04 -15.91 -6.86
N TYR A 114 -0.85 -15.09 -6.21
CA TYR A 114 -0.51 -13.71 -5.86
C TYR A 114 0.07 -13.63 -4.45
N TRP A 115 1.08 -12.80 -4.26
CA TRP A 115 1.59 -12.46 -2.93
C TRP A 115 1.57 -10.95 -2.75
N LEU A 116 0.66 -10.47 -1.91
CA LEU A 116 0.51 -9.07 -1.61
C LEU A 116 1.37 -8.71 -0.41
N ILE A 117 2.20 -7.68 -0.54
CA ILE A 117 3.11 -7.24 0.52
C ILE A 117 2.92 -5.74 0.73
N GLU A 118 2.55 -5.34 1.95
CA GLU A 118 2.36 -3.94 2.30
C GLU A 118 3.68 -3.18 2.37
N ASN A 119 4.64 -3.74 3.11
CA ASN A 119 5.90 -3.09 3.33
C ASN A 119 6.71 -2.96 2.03
N ARG A 120 7.13 -1.73 1.70
CA ARG A 120 7.79 -1.45 0.41
C ARG A 120 9.15 -2.15 0.26
N ALA A 121 9.98 -2.14 1.31
CA ALA A 121 11.31 -2.75 1.24
C ALA A 121 11.22 -4.28 1.10
N SER A 122 10.28 -4.87 1.83
CA SER A 122 9.96 -6.30 1.77
C SER A 122 9.42 -6.69 0.41
N PHE A 123 8.49 -5.91 -0.15
CA PHE A 123 7.98 -6.08 -1.50
C PHE A 123 9.11 -6.11 -2.54
N GLU A 124 10.02 -5.14 -2.53
CA GLU A 124 11.11 -5.07 -3.52
C GLU A 124 12.03 -6.30 -3.43
N ARG A 125 12.39 -6.71 -2.22
CA ARG A 125 13.23 -7.89 -1.99
C ARG A 125 12.55 -9.16 -2.49
N GLN A 126 11.28 -9.35 -2.15
CA GLN A 126 10.52 -10.56 -2.51
C GLN A 126 10.14 -10.59 -3.98
N ALA A 127 9.86 -9.45 -4.60
CA ALA A 127 9.64 -9.33 -6.04
C ALA A 127 10.84 -9.84 -6.85
N LEU A 128 12.05 -9.44 -6.45
CA LEU A 128 13.30 -9.83 -7.11
C LEU A 128 13.69 -11.30 -6.86
N ALA A 129 13.23 -11.89 -5.76
CA ALA A 129 13.49 -13.28 -5.37
C ALA A 129 12.29 -14.22 -5.63
N ALA A 130 11.25 -13.75 -6.32
CA ALA A 130 9.99 -14.46 -6.45
C ALA A 130 10.17 -15.82 -7.14
N ALA A 131 9.64 -16.87 -6.52
CA ALA A 131 9.63 -18.19 -7.12
C ALA A 131 8.78 -18.22 -8.42
N PRO A 132 9.14 -19.08 -9.40
CA PRO A 132 8.33 -19.24 -10.61
C PRO A 132 6.88 -19.58 -10.30
N GLY A 133 5.95 -18.83 -10.90
CA GLY A 133 4.52 -18.92 -10.68
C GLY A 133 3.97 -17.96 -9.61
N THR A 134 4.81 -17.24 -8.86
CA THR A 134 4.35 -16.23 -7.90
C THR A 134 4.38 -14.84 -8.52
N CYS A 135 3.25 -14.13 -8.52
CA CYS A 135 3.18 -12.72 -8.82
C CYS A 135 3.16 -11.93 -7.52
N VAL A 136 4.22 -11.17 -7.25
CA VAL A 136 4.31 -10.33 -6.06
C VAL A 136 3.73 -8.96 -6.39
N VAL A 137 2.83 -8.46 -5.54
CA VAL A 137 2.12 -7.18 -5.73
C VAL A 137 2.37 -6.32 -4.50
N TRP A 138 2.77 -5.07 -4.71
CA TRP A 138 2.85 -4.13 -3.60
C TRP A 138 1.45 -3.67 -3.19
N LEU A 139 1.17 -3.71 -1.88
CA LEU A 139 -0.09 -3.27 -1.28
C LEU A 139 0.12 -1.89 -0.63
N PRO A 140 -0.45 -0.81 -1.18
CA PRO A 140 -0.15 0.55 -0.72
C PRO A 140 -0.99 0.93 0.52
N GLY A 141 -0.69 0.33 1.66
CA GLY A 141 -1.48 0.54 2.89
C GLY A 141 -2.96 0.25 2.63
N GLN A 142 -3.85 1.18 2.98
CA GLN A 142 -5.26 1.09 2.55
C GLN A 142 -5.35 1.20 1.02
N PRO A 143 -5.74 0.13 0.30
CA PRO A 143 -5.62 0.09 -1.14
C PRO A 143 -6.56 1.12 -1.80
N PRO A 144 -6.08 2.05 -2.63
CA PRO A 144 -6.92 3.04 -3.30
C PRO A 144 -7.80 2.39 -4.37
N GLN A 145 -8.88 3.08 -4.76
CA GLN A 145 -9.87 2.59 -5.74
C GLN A 145 -9.22 2.09 -7.04
N SER A 146 -8.30 2.84 -7.62
CA SER A 146 -7.63 2.47 -8.88
C SER A 146 -6.77 1.21 -8.76
N TRP A 147 -6.20 0.95 -7.59
CA TRP A 147 -5.48 -0.30 -7.31
C TRP A 147 -6.48 -1.46 -7.20
N ARG A 148 -7.61 -1.26 -6.50
CA ARG A 148 -8.66 -2.27 -6.35
C ARG A 148 -9.25 -2.67 -7.70
N GLU A 149 -9.55 -1.71 -8.55
CA GLU A 149 -10.08 -1.94 -9.91
C GLU A 149 -9.09 -2.74 -10.77
N ALA A 150 -7.80 -2.39 -10.74
CA ALA A 150 -6.77 -3.13 -11.46
C ALA A 150 -6.64 -4.58 -10.96
N MET A 151 -6.67 -4.78 -9.63
CA MET A 151 -6.64 -6.11 -9.03
C MET A 151 -7.90 -6.93 -9.33
N GLN A 152 -9.09 -6.31 -9.29
CA GLN A 152 -10.34 -6.96 -9.67
C GLN A 152 -10.31 -7.43 -11.12
N TRP A 153 -9.80 -6.60 -12.04
CA TRP A 153 -9.60 -7.00 -13.43
C TRP A 153 -8.62 -8.17 -13.53
N LEU A 154 -7.49 -8.13 -12.81
CA LEU A 154 -6.54 -9.24 -12.79
C LEU A 154 -7.18 -10.54 -12.29
N LEU A 155 -7.99 -10.49 -11.24
CA LEU A 155 -8.66 -11.69 -10.71
C LEU A 155 -9.69 -12.26 -11.69
N GLN A 156 -10.34 -11.41 -12.49
CA GLN A 156 -11.26 -11.87 -13.53
C GLN A 156 -10.53 -12.52 -14.71
N GLN A 157 -9.36 -12.01 -15.10
CA GLN A 157 -8.63 -12.48 -16.29
C GLN A 157 -7.57 -13.55 -15.99
N ALA A 158 -7.06 -13.57 -14.77
CA ALA A 158 -5.94 -14.38 -14.30
C ALA A 158 -6.18 -14.87 -12.86
N PRO A 159 -7.28 -15.62 -12.60
CA PRO A 159 -7.63 -16.06 -11.25
C PRO A 159 -6.54 -16.95 -10.64
N ALA A 160 -6.12 -16.61 -9.43
CA ALA A 160 -5.18 -17.39 -8.63
C ALA A 160 -5.36 -17.07 -7.14
N PRO A 161 -5.01 -17.99 -6.22
CA PRO A 161 -5.07 -17.75 -4.78
C PRO A 161 -4.11 -16.64 -4.33
N ALA A 162 -4.32 -16.12 -3.12
CA ALA A 162 -3.45 -15.10 -2.53
C ALA A 162 -2.84 -15.43 -1.16
N ASP A 163 -1.60 -14.99 -0.98
CA ASP A 163 -1.00 -14.74 0.33
C ASP A 163 -0.95 -13.23 0.55
N VAL A 164 -1.32 -12.76 1.75
CA VAL A 164 -1.28 -11.33 2.12
C VAL A 164 -0.37 -11.14 3.33
N SER A 165 0.61 -10.26 3.20
CA SER A 165 1.62 -9.95 4.21
C SER A 165 1.58 -8.45 4.51
N CYS A 166 1.11 -8.11 5.71
CA CYS A 166 1.10 -6.74 6.25
C CYS A 166 1.87 -6.68 7.56
N ASP A 167 2.08 -5.47 8.09
CA ASP A 167 2.66 -5.33 9.42
C ASP A 167 1.77 -6.01 10.49
N PRO A 168 2.35 -6.70 11.49
CA PRO A 168 1.60 -7.27 12.59
C PRO A 168 1.19 -6.19 13.59
N ASP A 169 0.17 -5.43 13.20
CA ASP A 169 -0.49 -4.43 14.01
C ASP A 169 -1.99 -4.32 13.61
N PRO A 170 -2.81 -3.50 14.31
CA PRO A 170 -4.23 -3.40 14.00
C PRO A 170 -4.52 -2.84 12.60
N ALA A 171 -3.68 -1.93 12.10
CA ALA A 171 -3.85 -1.33 10.77
C ALA A 171 -3.53 -2.37 9.68
N GLY A 172 -2.45 -3.13 9.83
CA GLY A 172 -2.06 -4.21 8.94
C GLY A 172 -3.12 -5.31 8.87
N VAL A 173 -3.80 -5.63 9.98
CA VAL A 173 -4.97 -6.54 9.97
C VAL A 173 -6.11 -5.96 9.12
N ALA A 174 -6.45 -4.68 9.30
CA ALA A 174 -7.51 -4.02 8.53
C ALA A 174 -7.17 -3.95 7.03
N ILE A 175 -5.90 -3.68 6.70
CA ILE A 175 -5.38 -3.65 5.33
C ILE A 175 -5.45 -5.06 4.69
N ALA A 176 -5.05 -6.09 5.44
CA ALA A 176 -5.12 -7.47 4.97
C ALA A 176 -6.57 -7.89 4.67
N LEU A 177 -7.53 -7.50 5.52
CA LEU A 177 -8.96 -7.71 5.27
C LEU A 177 -9.43 -6.99 4.01
N ALA A 178 -9.09 -5.71 3.84
CA ALA A 178 -9.49 -4.92 2.68
C ALA A 178 -8.94 -5.51 1.37
N ALA A 179 -7.71 -6.02 1.37
CA ALA A 179 -7.14 -6.70 0.22
C ALA A 179 -7.77 -8.07 -0.02
N GLY A 180 -7.91 -8.88 1.04
CA GLY A 180 -8.50 -10.22 0.99
C GLY A 180 -9.96 -10.25 0.55
N ALA A 181 -10.72 -9.18 0.84
CA ALA A 181 -12.09 -9.01 0.36
C ALA A 181 -12.20 -9.08 -1.17
N LEU A 182 -11.15 -8.70 -1.92
CA LEU A 182 -11.13 -8.83 -3.38
C LEU A 182 -11.14 -10.30 -3.82
N TRP A 183 -10.43 -11.18 -3.11
CA TRP A 183 -10.42 -12.62 -3.37
C TRP A 183 -11.71 -13.28 -2.92
N HIS A 184 -12.21 -12.88 -1.74
CA HIS A 184 -13.48 -13.37 -1.23
C HIS A 184 -14.63 -13.08 -2.20
N ALA A 185 -14.67 -11.89 -2.80
CA ALA A 185 -15.72 -11.50 -3.74
C ALA A 185 -15.78 -12.33 -5.04
N VAL A 186 -14.75 -13.11 -5.34
CA VAL A 186 -14.67 -13.99 -6.52
C VAL A 186 -14.45 -15.46 -6.13
N ASP A 187 -14.77 -15.81 -4.89
CA ASP A 187 -14.67 -17.17 -4.33
C ASP A 187 -13.28 -17.82 -4.49
N LEU A 188 -12.21 -17.01 -4.47
CA LEU A 188 -10.83 -17.50 -4.48
C LEU A 188 -10.24 -17.54 -3.07
N PRO A 189 -9.43 -18.56 -2.75
CA PRO A 189 -8.83 -18.66 -1.43
C PRO A 189 -7.73 -17.62 -1.26
N TRP A 190 -7.69 -17.03 -0.07
CA TRP A 190 -6.61 -16.17 0.38
C TRP A 190 -6.30 -16.43 1.86
N GLN A 191 -5.10 -16.07 2.29
CA GLN A 191 -4.71 -16.17 3.70
C GLN A 191 -3.73 -15.07 4.11
N ALA A 192 -3.72 -14.76 5.42
CA ALA A 192 -2.65 -13.97 6.00
C ALA A 192 -1.36 -14.81 6.08
N HIS A 193 -0.27 -14.29 5.54
CA HIS A 193 1.00 -14.99 5.38
C HIS A 193 2.12 -14.22 6.08
N ARG A 194 2.91 -14.91 6.93
CA ARG A 194 4.08 -14.35 7.61
C ARG A 194 3.78 -13.12 8.49
N MET A 195 2.60 -13.11 9.11
CA MET A 195 2.18 -12.06 10.04
C MET A 195 2.15 -12.55 11.50
N GLN A 196 2.27 -13.86 11.73
CA GLN A 196 2.02 -14.46 13.03
C GLN A 196 3.23 -14.28 13.96
N PRO A 197 3.03 -14.32 15.30
CA PRO A 197 4.10 -14.11 16.26
C PRO A 197 5.31 -15.03 16.11
N GLN A 198 5.12 -16.26 15.61
CA GLN A 198 6.22 -17.18 15.34
C GLN A 198 7.19 -16.66 14.26
N ASP A 199 6.73 -15.77 13.38
CA ASP A 199 7.53 -15.21 12.29
C ASP A 199 8.33 -13.97 12.71
N TRP A 200 7.96 -13.30 13.80
CA TRP A 200 8.52 -11.98 14.16
C TRP A 200 10.02 -12.05 14.53
N GLY A 201 10.51 -13.22 14.98
CA GLY A 201 11.90 -13.41 15.36
C GLY A 201 12.41 -12.34 16.34
N ALA A 202 13.53 -11.71 15.98
CA ALA A 202 14.19 -10.64 16.73
C ALA A 202 13.76 -9.22 16.30
N ALA A 203 12.65 -9.09 15.57
CA ALA A 203 12.19 -7.79 15.12
C ALA A 203 11.89 -6.83 16.29
N PRO A 204 12.13 -5.52 16.11
CA PRO A 204 11.71 -4.52 17.08
C PRO A 204 10.22 -4.61 17.38
N ARG A 205 9.88 -4.44 18.66
CA ARG A 205 8.51 -4.49 19.16
C ARG A 205 8.17 -3.17 19.83
N LEU A 206 6.99 -2.66 19.52
CA LEU A 206 6.45 -1.44 20.08
C LEU A 206 5.23 -1.76 20.94
N PRO A 207 5.07 -1.15 22.13
CA PRO A 207 3.89 -1.37 22.95
C PRO A 207 2.62 -0.91 22.21
N LEU A 208 1.51 -1.60 22.44
CA LEU A 208 0.21 -1.17 21.94
C LEU A 208 -0.28 0.07 22.69
N SER A 209 -0.86 1.01 21.96
CA SER A 209 -1.55 2.16 22.53
C SER A 209 -2.99 1.83 22.93
N ALA A 210 -3.63 2.71 23.72
CA ALA A 210 -5.05 2.58 24.02
C ALA A 210 -5.94 2.55 22.76
N HIS A 211 -5.54 3.30 21.73
CA HIS A 211 -6.19 3.27 20.42
C HIS A 211 -6.06 1.90 19.75
N ASP A 212 -4.85 1.32 19.76
CA ASP A 212 -4.60 -0.01 19.20
C ASP A 212 -5.46 -1.08 19.88
N HIS A 213 -5.55 -1.04 21.21
CA HIS A 213 -6.41 -1.95 21.97
C HIS A 213 -7.89 -1.84 21.58
N ALA A 214 -8.42 -0.62 21.51
CA ALA A 214 -9.81 -0.39 21.11
C ALA A 214 -10.08 -0.87 19.67
N TRP A 215 -9.11 -0.71 18.76
CA TRP A 215 -9.24 -1.19 17.38
C TRP A 215 -9.21 -2.72 17.31
N LEU A 216 -8.30 -3.38 18.03
CA LEU A 216 -8.25 -4.85 18.09
C LEU A 216 -9.55 -5.46 18.63
N GLN A 217 -10.17 -4.82 19.63
CA GLN A 217 -11.48 -5.25 20.14
C GLN A 217 -12.56 -5.17 19.06
N ARG A 218 -12.60 -4.08 18.27
CA ARG A 218 -13.54 -3.94 17.14
C ARG A 218 -13.31 -5.01 16.08
N LEU A 219 -12.04 -5.28 15.72
CA LEU A 219 -11.69 -6.30 14.74
C LEU A 219 -12.10 -7.71 15.22
N GLN A 220 -11.89 -8.03 16.49
CA GLN A 220 -12.29 -9.34 17.04
C GLN A 220 -13.79 -9.53 17.19
N ALA A 221 -14.55 -8.43 17.35
CA ALA A 221 -16.00 -8.45 17.40
C ALA A 221 -16.64 -8.82 16.05
N ASP A 222 -15.89 -8.71 14.94
CA ASP A 222 -16.32 -9.18 13.63
C ASP A 222 -16.38 -10.72 13.61
N PRO A 223 -17.56 -11.34 13.41
CA PRO A 223 -17.68 -12.80 13.33
C PRO A 223 -16.97 -13.38 12.10
N ASP A 224 -16.86 -12.61 11.01
CA ASP A 224 -16.33 -13.06 9.73
C ASP A 224 -14.81 -12.88 9.61
N LEU A 225 -14.15 -12.39 10.69
CA LEU A 225 -12.70 -12.27 10.75
C LEU A 225 -12.03 -13.64 10.50
N PRO A 226 -11.20 -13.78 9.44
CA PRO A 226 -10.51 -15.03 9.12
C PRO A 226 -9.69 -15.56 10.30
N ALA A 227 -9.69 -16.89 10.48
CA ALA A 227 -9.06 -17.55 11.62
C ALA A 227 -7.59 -17.12 11.82
N THR A 228 -6.81 -17.01 10.74
CA THR A 228 -5.41 -16.56 10.79
C THR A 228 -5.27 -15.14 11.35
N LEU A 229 -6.17 -14.23 10.98
CA LEU A 229 -6.16 -12.86 11.49
C LEU A 229 -6.71 -12.78 12.92
N ARG A 230 -7.68 -13.62 13.29
CA ARG A 230 -8.17 -13.76 14.66
C ARG A 230 -7.07 -14.21 15.62
N THR A 231 -6.28 -15.20 15.22
CA THR A 231 -5.09 -15.65 15.97
C THR A 231 -4.09 -14.51 16.14
N LEU A 232 -3.83 -13.74 15.08
CA LEU A 232 -2.94 -12.58 15.16
C LEU A 232 -3.46 -11.51 16.13
N CYS A 233 -4.74 -11.12 16.02
CA CYS A 233 -5.35 -10.14 16.94
C CYS A 233 -5.24 -10.58 18.40
N THR A 234 -5.50 -11.86 18.66
CA THR A 234 -5.38 -12.44 20.01
C THR A 234 -3.95 -12.35 20.51
N ALA A 235 -2.97 -12.71 19.68
CA ALA A 235 -1.57 -12.64 20.06
C ALA A 235 -1.08 -11.20 20.30
N LEU A 236 -1.50 -10.23 19.47
CA LEU A 236 -1.19 -8.81 19.65
C LEU A 236 -1.71 -8.34 21.02
N GLN A 237 -2.95 -8.68 21.37
CA GLN A 237 -3.52 -8.31 22.66
C GLN A 237 -2.81 -8.99 23.84
N THR A 238 -2.55 -10.29 23.76
CA THR A 238 -1.90 -11.04 24.84
C THR A 238 -0.46 -10.57 25.08
N GLN A 239 0.28 -10.29 24.02
CA GLN A 239 1.67 -9.85 24.14
C GLN A 239 1.78 -8.35 24.43
N GLY A 240 0.77 -7.54 24.09
CA GLY A 240 0.78 -6.10 24.31
C GLY A 240 1.74 -5.34 23.40
N HIS A 241 2.22 -5.95 22.31
CA HIS A 241 3.17 -5.34 21.38
C HIS A 241 2.80 -5.59 19.92
N LYS A 242 3.16 -4.63 19.05
CA LYS A 242 3.18 -4.74 17.58
C LYS A 242 4.62 -4.81 17.05
N ALA A 243 4.80 -5.28 15.83
CA ALA A 243 6.12 -5.38 15.17
C ALA A 243 6.07 -4.84 13.73
N GLU A 244 7.24 -4.61 13.13
CA GLU A 244 7.40 -4.14 11.74
C GLU A 244 7.91 -5.29 10.85
N GLN A 245 7.28 -5.52 9.69
CA GLN A 245 7.53 -6.70 8.83
C GLN A 245 8.91 -6.74 8.17
N GLU A 246 9.60 -5.60 8.05
CA GLU A 246 10.87 -5.44 7.30
C GLU A 246 11.99 -6.43 7.68
N PHE A 247 11.89 -7.00 8.88
CA PHE A 247 12.96 -7.79 9.51
C PHE A 247 12.92 -9.29 9.20
N TRP A 248 11.81 -9.84 8.69
CA TRP A 248 11.69 -11.30 8.43
C TRP A 248 11.07 -11.67 7.09
N LEU A 249 10.58 -10.69 6.34
CA LEU A 249 10.15 -10.81 4.95
C LEU A 249 11.24 -10.21 4.06
#